data_AF-A0A6J1RSB2-F1
#
_entry.id   AF-A0A6J1RSB2-F1
#
_cell.length_a   1.000
_cell.length_b   1.000
_cell.length_c   1.000
_cell.angle_alpha   90.00
_cell.angle_beta   90.00
_cell.angle_gamma   90.00
#
_symmetry.space_group_name_H-M   'P 1'
#
loop_
_entity.id
_entity.type
_entity.pdbx_description
1 polymer ?
#
loop_
_entity_poly.entity_id
_entity_poly.type
_entity_poly.pdbx_seq_one_letter_code
_entity_poly.pdbx_strand_id
1 'polypeptide(L)'
;MRLTLVNFFKGQYRGNMFSGKRKVPNKIRYWMRRDLIEDIQREEQNMLWLRHHYLSKEQVKGYRYDLQKNEEFFKKVIDAKKSNFPKHVTVETHLGYLRHLDSWENFK
;
A
#
# COMPACT_ATOMS: atom_id res chain seq x y z
N MET A 1 42.21 -39.76 -6.44
CA MET A 1 41.43 -38.53 -6.74
C MET A 1 40.74 -37.98 -5.48
N ARG A 2 41.45 -37.26 -4.60
CA ARG A 2 40.88 -36.68 -3.36
C ARG A 2 40.80 -35.14 -3.36
N LEU A 3 41.36 -34.48 -4.36
CA LEU A 3 41.43 -33.01 -4.44
C LEU A 3 40.26 -32.37 -5.20
N THR A 4 39.46 -33.16 -5.93
CA THR A 4 38.34 -32.67 -6.74
C THR A 4 37.23 -32.07 -5.88
N LEU A 5 36.88 -32.70 -4.76
CA LEU A 5 35.87 -32.20 -3.81
C LEU A 5 36.27 -30.86 -3.17
N VAL A 6 37.54 -30.69 -2.78
CA VAL A 6 38.02 -29.45 -2.15
C VAL A 6 37.96 -28.26 -3.12
N ASN A 7 38.16 -28.50 -4.42
CA ASN A 7 38.08 -27.45 -5.43
C ASN A 7 36.65 -26.97 -5.69
N PHE A 8 35.62 -27.80 -5.49
CA PHE A 8 34.21 -27.39 -5.61
C PHE A 8 33.81 -26.34 -4.56
N PHE A 9 34.41 -26.37 -3.36
CA PHE A 9 34.09 -25.46 -2.26
C PHE A 9 34.91 -24.15 -2.26
N LYS A 10 35.88 -23.98 -3.17
CA LYS A 10 36.75 -22.79 -3.21
C LYS A 10 36.05 -21.49 -3.65
N GLY A 11 34.82 -21.56 -4.14
CA GLY A 11 34.01 -20.40 -4.53
C GLY A 11 32.91 -20.00 -3.56
N GLN A 12 32.74 -20.71 -2.44
CA GLN A 12 31.69 -20.40 -1.47
C GLN A 12 32.07 -19.20 -0.61
N TYR A 13 31.22 -18.17 -0.62
CA TYR A 13 31.35 -17.01 0.27
C TYR A 13 31.15 -17.47 1.71
N ARG A 14 32.14 -17.21 2.57
CA ARG A 14 32.03 -17.47 4.00
C ARG A 14 31.20 -16.36 4.65
N GLY A 15 29.99 -16.68 5.12
CA GLY A 15 29.08 -15.73 5.77
C GLY A 15 28.05 -15.11 4.82
N ASN A 16 27.52 -13.94 5.17
CA ASN A 16 26.50 -13.26 4.36
C ASN A 16 27.10 -12.71 3.05
N MET A 17 26.49 -13.04 1.92
CA MET A 17 26.94 -12.65 0.57
C MET A 17 26.95 -11.12 0.34
N PHE A 18 26.03 -10.38 0.97
CA PHE A 18 25.84 -8.94 0.70
C PHE A 18 26.36 -8.04 1.83
N SER A 19 26.95 -8.61 2.88
CA SER A 19 27.41 -7.87 4.06
C SER A 19 28.76 -8.39 4.61
N GLY A 20 29.41 -7.62 5.48
CA GLY A 20 30.71 -7.99 6.08
C GLY A 20 31.93 -7.73 5.18
N LYS A 21 33.07 -8.36 5.52
CA LYS A 21 34.38 -8.11 4.88
C LYS A 21 34.52 -8.73 3.48
N ARG A 22 33.88 -9.87 3.23
CA ARG A 22 33.97 -10.61 1.95
C ARG A 22 32.59 -10.68 1.29
N LYS A 23 32.27 -9.66 0.50
CA LYS A 23 30.99 -9.53 -0.22
C LYS A 23 31.12 -9.97 -1.68
N VAL A 24 30.00 -10.32 -2.29
CA VAL A 24 29.90 -10.47 -3.74
C VAL A 24 30.02 -9.08 -4.38
N PRO A 25 30.97 -8.83 -5.29
CA PRO A 25 31.03 -7.56 -6.00
C PRO A 25 29.83 -7.44 -6.95
N ASN A 26 29.00 -6.42 -6.75
CA ASN A 26 27.90 -6.15 -7.67
C ASN A 26 28.44 -5.41 -8.91
N LYS A 27 28.42 -6.07 -10.06
CA LYS A 27 28.88 -5.48 -11.33
C LYS A 27 27.75 -4.67 -11.96
N ILE A 28 27.98 -3.38 -12.17
CA ILE A 28 27.04 -2.51 -12.87
C ILE A 28 26.90 -2.98 -14.31
N ARG A 29 25.68 -3.33 -14.70
CA ARG A 29 25.35 -3.78 -16.06
C ARG A 29 24.98 -2.58 -16.93
N TYR A 30 24.99 -2.77 -18.25
CA TYR A 30 24.73 -1.68 -19.20
C TYR A 30 23.33 -1.07 -19.03
N TRP A 31 22.29 -1.91 -18.91
CA TRP A 31 20.91 -1.44 -18.73
C TRP A 31 20.73 -0.64 -17.46
N MET A 32 21.36 -1.03 -16.34
CA MET A 32 21.29 -0.25 -15.09
C MET A 32 21.80 1.19 -15.26
N ARG A 33 22.81 1.39 -16.12
CA ARG A 33 23.28 2.75 -16.45
C ARG A 33 22.29 3.49 -17.33
N ARG A 34 21.67 2.79 -18.28
CA ARG A 34 20.64 3.37 -19.14
C ARG A 34 19.41 3.78 -18.32
N ASP A 35 18.92 2.92 -17.44
CA ASP A 35 17.79 3.18 -16.55
C ASP A 35 18.07 4.41 -15.69
N LEU A 36 19.26 4.51 -15.11
CA LEU A 36 19.68 5.67 -14.32
C LEU A 36 19.67 6.97 -15.15
N ILE A 37 20.11 6.93 -16.41
CA ILE A 37 20.08 8.11 -17.29
C ILE A 37 18.63 8.51 -17.60
N GLU A 38 17.76 7.53 -17.88
CA GLU A 38 16.33 7.78 -18.14
C GLU A 38 15.60 8.31 -16.90
N ASP A 39 15.97 7.87 -15.70
CA ASP A 39 15.47 8.41 -14.43
C ASP A 39 15.89 9.87 -14.25
N ILE A 40 17.17 10.18 -14.45
CA ILE A 40 17.69 11.56 -14.33
C ILE A 40 16.99 12.50 -15.32
N GLN A 41 16.77 12.07 -16.56
CA GLN A 41 16.05 12.87 -17.56
C GLN A 41 14.61 13.18 -17.14
N ARG A 42 13.92 12.19 -16.55
CA ARG A 42 12.57 12.39 -16.00
C ARG A 42 12.58 13.34 -14.81
N GLU A 43 13.58 13.24 -13.93
CA GLU A 43 13.74 14.16 -12.80
C GLU A 43 13.99 15.59 -13.26
N GLU A 44 14.86 15.80 -14.25
CA GLU A 44 15.10 17.12 -14.85
C GLU A 44 13.83 17.74 -15.44
N GLN A 45 13.05 16.93 -16.18
CA GLN A 45 11.77 17.37 -16.72
C GLN A 45 10.77 17.73 -15.62
N ASN A 46 10.68 16.92 -14.57
CA ASN A 46 9.81 17.18 -13.42
C ASN A 46 10.24 18.45 -12.67
N MET A 47 11.55 18.68 -12.50
CA MET A 47 12.07 19.88 -11.86
C MET A 47 11.69 21.14 -12.63
N LEU A 48 11.76 21.10 -13.97
CA LEU A 48 11.33 22.23 -14.81
C LEU A 48 9.85 22.56 -14.59
N TRP A 49 8.98 21.55 -14.55
CA TRP A 49 7.54 21.75 -14.32
C TRP A 49 7.25 22.26 -12.91
N LEU A 50 7.95 21.75 -11.90
CA LEU A 50 7.72 22.13 -10.50
C LEU A 50 8.38 23.45 -10.09
N ARG A 51 9.29 24.00 -10.92
CA ARG A 51 10.02 25.24 -10.62
C ARG A 51 9.11 26.46 -10.47
N HIS A 52 8.10 26.57 -11.32
CA HIS A 52 7.23 27.74 -11.39
C HIS A 52 5.84 27.40 -10.85
N HIS A 53 5.60 27.77 -9.60
CA HIS A 53 4.30 27.62 -8.98
C HIS A 53 3.32 28.67 -9.50
N TYR A 54 2.06 28.27 -9.69
CA TYR A 54 1.00 29.17 -10.12
C TYR A 54 0.55 30.15 -9.02
N LEU A 55 0.51 29.70 -7.76
CA LEU A 55 0.09 30.51 -6.60
C LEU A 55 1.24 30.70 -5.63
N SER A 56 1.36 31.91 -5.08
CA SER A 56 2.31 32.19 -4.01
C SER A 56 1.95 31.41 -2.74
N LYS A 57 2.94 31.18 -1.86
CA LYS A 57 2.72 30.47 -0.59
C LYS A 57 1.62 31.11 0.27
N GLU A 58 1.51 32.43 0.23
CA GLU A 58 0.51 33.20 0.96
C GLU A 58 -0.90 32.95 0.42
N GLN A 59 -1.06 32.96 -0.90
CA GLN A 59 -2.33 32.67 -1.58
C GLN A 59 -2.80 31.24 -1.32
N VAL A 60 -1.88 30.27 -1.34
CA VAL A 60 -2.18 28.86 -1.05
C VAL A 60 -2.71 28.68 0.37
N LYS A 61 -2.18 29.44 1.34
CA LYS A 61 -2.62 29.35 2.74
C LYS A 61 -4.10 29.75 2.89
N GLY A 62 -4.54 30.81 2.21
CA GLY A 62 -5.94 31.26 2.24
C GLY A 62 -6.89 30.31 1.50
N TYR A 63 -6.54 29.93 0.28
CA TYR A 63 -7.38 29.10 -0.60
C TYR A 63 -7.82 27.76 0.01
N ARG A 64 -6.97 27.14 0.84
CA ARG A 64 -7.29 25.85 1.48
C ARG A 64 -8.40 25.95 2.53
N TYR A 65 -8.56 27.10 3.17
CA TYR A 65 -9.65 27.33 4.13
C TYR A 65 -10.98 27.58 3.41
N ASP A 66 -10.95 28.34 2.32
CA ASP A 66 -12.15 28.68 1.54
C ASP A 66 -12.79 27.44 0.90
N LEU A 67 -11.97 26.45 0.52
CA LEU A 67 -12.47 25.27 -0.18
C LEU A 67 -13.33 24.34 0.69
N GLN A 68 -13.23 24.42 2.03
CA GLN A 68 -13.93 23.59 3.04
C GLN A 68 -13.92 22.05 2.83
N LYS A 69 -13.26 21.55 1.78
CA LYS A 69 -13.28 20.13 1.36
C LYS A 69 -12.82 19.20 2.46
N ASN A 70 -11.84 19.63 3.25
CA ASN A 70 -11.33 18.84 4.37
C ASN A 70 -12.40 18.70 5.46
N GLU A 71 -13.06 19.79 5.83
CA GLU A 71 -14.08 19.77 6.89
C GLU A 71 -15.29 18.94 6.48
N GLU A 72 -15.77 19.10 5.25
CA GLU A 72 -16.86 18.28 4.70
C GLU A 72 -16.48 16.80 4.63
N PHE A 73 -15.26 16.49 4.20
CA PHE A 73 -14.76 15.12 4.16
C PHE A 73 -14.70 14.52 5.57
N PHE A 74 -14.15 15.25 6.54
CA PHE A 74 -14.09 14.79 7.92
C PHE A 74 -15.49 14.61 8.53
N LYS A 75 -16.43 15.53 8.29
CA LYS A 75 -17.83 15.38 8.71
C LYS A 75 -18.45 14.11 8.13
N LYS A 76 -18.31 13.88 6.82
CA LYS A 76 -18.80 12.65 6.16
C LYS A 76 -18.19 11.39 6.77
N VAL A 77 -16.90 11.38 7.06
CA VAL A 77 -16.22 10.23 7.70
C VAL A 77 -16.74 10.01 9.12
N ILE A 78 -16.93 11.08 9.90
CA ILE A 78 -17.47 11.00 11.27
C ILE A 78 -18.92 10.51 11.24
N ASP A 79 -19.74 11.04 10.34
CA ASP A 79 -21.14 10.66 10.21
C ASP A 79 -21.29 9.22 9.72
N ALA A 80 -20.44 8.77 8.80
CA ALA A 80 -20.38 7.37 8.39
C ALA A 80 -20.02 6.45 9.57
N LYS A 81 -19.05 6.83 10.40
CA LYS A 81 -18.72 6.07 11.62
C LYS A 81 -19.86 6.04 12.62
N LYS A 82 -20.53 7.19 12.84
CA LYS A 82 -21.72 7.25 13.69
C LYS A 82 -22.86 6.41 13.13
N SER A 83 -23.05 6.35 11.82
CA SER A 83 -24.13 5.56 11.22
C SER A 83 -23.91 4.04 11.33
N ASN A 84 -22.71 3.59 11.69
CA ASN A 84 -22.36 2.18 11.78
C ASN A 84 -22.80 1.56 13.12
N PHE A 85 -24.10 1.59 13.38
CA PHE A 85 -24.73 0.87 14.49
C PHE A 85 -25.29 -0.47 14.01
N PRO A 86 -25.35 -1.49 14.88
CA PRO A 86 -26.07 -2.71 14.57
C PRO A 86 -27.53 -2.40 14.22
N LYS A 87 -28.08 -3.12 13.24
CA LYS A 87 -29.48 -2.94 12.83
C LYS A 87 -30.42 -3.26 13.99
N HIS A 88 -31.52 -2.52 14.10
CA HIS A 88 -32.58 -2.84 15.05
C HIS A 88 -33.19 -4.20 14.71
N VAL A 89 -33.31 -5.05 15.73
CA VAL A 89 -33.94 -6.38 15.62
C VAL A 89 -35.37 -6.25 16.13
N THR A 90 -36.36 -6.63 15.33
CA THR A 90 -37.79 -6.56 15.72
C THR A 90 -38.26 -7.88 16.32
N VAL A 91 -39.31 -7.84 17.15
CA VAL A 91 -39.90 -9.05 17.75
C VAL A 91 -40.32 -10.05 16.66
N GLU A 92 -40.80 -9.56 15.52
CA GLU A 92 -41.14 -10.37 14.34
C GLU A 92 -39.97 -11.18 13.82
N THR A 93 -38.75 -10.61 13.77
CA THR A 93 -37.56 -11.36 13.33
C THR A 93 -37.22 -12.52 14.26
N HIS A 94 -37.49 -12.38 15.56
CA HIS A 94 -37.33 -13.47 16.53
C HIS A 94 -38.43 -14.53 16.40
N LEU A 95 -39.70 -14.11 16.28
CA LEU A 95 -40.84 -15.02 16.18
C LEU A 95 -40.92 -15.73 14.82
N GLY A 96 -40.37 -15.14 13.76
CA GLY A 96 -40.27 -15.76 12.44
C GLY A 96 -39.54 -17.10 12.45
N TYR A 97 -38.63 -17.31 13.41
CA TYR A 97 -37.98 -18.60 13.62
C TYR A 97 -39.03 -19.70 13.85
N LEU A 98 -40.06 -19.49 14.67
CA LEU A 98 -41.02 -20.52 15.08
C LEU A 98 -41.83 -21.13 13.91
N ARG A 99 -41.94 -20.42 12.78
CA ARG A 99 -42.64 -20.90 11.57
C ARG A 99 -42.01 -22.15 10.94
N HIS A 100 -40.76 -22.48 11.25
CA HIS A 100 -40.14 -23.71 10.73
C HIS A 100 -40.84 -24.99 11.24
N LEU A 101 -41.60 -24.90 12.33
CA LEU A 101 -42.37 -26.00 12.89
C LEU A 101 -43.76 -26.15 12.23
N ASP A 102 -44.26 -25.12 11.55
CA ASP A 102 -45.60 -25.08 10.92
C ASP A 102 -45.68 -25.89 9.60
N SER A 103 -44.85 -26.91 9.43
CA SER A 103 -44.96 -27.80 8.26
C SER A 103 -46.01 -28.88 8.52
N TRP A 104 -46.96 -29.00 7.60
CA TRP A 104 -48.04 -30.00 7.65
C TRP A 104 -47.51 -31.45 7.63
N GLU A 105 -46.27 -31.67 7.20
CA GLU A 105 -45.60 -32.98 7.14
C GLU A 105 -45.04 -33.45 8.50
N ASN A 106 -44.84 -32.55 9.47
CA ASN A 106 -44.29 -32.88 10.79
C ASN A 106 -45.29 -33.59 11.72
N PHE A 107 -46.57 -33.67 11.35
CA PHE A 107 -47.64 -34.29 12.14
C PHE A 107 -47.87 -35.77 11.77
N LYS A 108 -46.80 -36.56 11.68
CA LYS A 108 -46.88 -37.99 11.32
C LYS A 108 -46.39 -38.89 12.44
#